data_AF-A0A5K1FT17-F1
#
_entry.id   AF-A0A5K1FT17-F1
#
_cell.length_a   1.000
_cell.length_b   1.000
_cell.length_c   1.000
_cell.angle_alpha   90.00
_cell.angle_beta   90.00
_cell.angle_gamma   90.00
#
_symmetry.space_group_name_H-M   'P 1'
#
loop_
_entity.id
_entity.type
_entity.pdbx_description
1 polymer ?
#
loop_
_entity_poly.entity_id
_entity_poly.type
_entity_poly.pdbx_seq_one_letter_code
_entity_poly.pdbx_strand_id
1 'polypeptide(L)'
;KLDEPLSRIATYLTGSASHAEKQNTIKYLEILSAHPDAANTLANSSIMLVLVKMLRLSKAYGLRVHLLSLIGLLIWHSTSIEVDLASSEIIKVLADSLGDKQDKVRRYAMAALGELVFYIATQNENCSRDCAGLASPTKD
;
A
#
# COMPACT_ATOMS: atom_id res chain seq x y z
N LYS A 1 6.46 -17.05 -10.22
CA LYS A 1 6.69 -17.59 -8.85
C LYS A 1 7.60 -16.64 -8.08
N LEU A 2 7.06 -15.51 -7.65
CA LEU A 2 7.73 -14.58 -6.72
C LEU A 2 7.08 -14.64 -5.33
N ASP A 3 5.92 -15.29 -5.20
CA ASP A 3 5.13 -15.33 -3.96
C ASP A 3 5.80 -16.12 -2.81
N GLU A 4 6.63 -17.10 -3.15
CA GLU A 4 7.33 -17.94 -2.17
C GLU A 4 8.45 -17.18 -1.42
N PRO A 5 9.37 -16.44 -2.08
CA PRO A 5 10.29 -15.57 -1.35
C PRO A 5 9.59 -14.39 -0.66
N LEU A 6 8.53 -13.82 -1.24
CA LEU A 6 7.79 -12.71 -0.64
C LEU A 6 7.03 -13.12 0.64
N SER A 7 6.43 -14.30 0.67
CA SER A 7 5.79 -14.85 1.88
C SER A 7 6.80 -15.17 2.99
N ARG A 8 8.02 -15.60 2.63
CA ARG A 8 9.12 -15.75 3.61
C ARG A 8 9.55 -14.41 4.20
N ILE A 9 9.67 -13.36 3.38
CA ILE A 9 9.97 -12.00 3.84
C ILE A 9 8.85 -11.47 4.74
N ALA A 10 7.59 -11.68 4.36
CA ALA A 10 6.42 -11.32 5.16
C ALA A 10 6.45 -12.02 6.54
N THR A 11 6.75 -13.32 6.56
CA THR A 11 6.88 -14.09 7.81
C THR A 11 8.03 -13.56 8.66
N TYR A 12 9.18 -13.26 8.05
CA TYR A 12 10.35 -12.67 8.74
C TYR A 12 10.04 -11.30 9.35
N LEU A 13 9.32 -10.43 8.63
CA LEU A 13 8.89 -9.12 9.11
C LEU A 13 7.92 -9.20 10.30
N THR A 14 7.03 -10.20 10.31
CA THR A 14 6.11 -10.45 11.44
C THR A 14 6.74 -11.23 12.60
N GLY A 15 7.83 -11.94 12.36
CA GLY A 15 8.52 -12.78 13.33
C GLY A 15 9.43 -12.02 14.30
N SER A 16 10.34 -12.77 14.91
CA SER A 16 11.28 -12.34 15.96
C SER A 16 12.48 -11.52 15.48
N ALA A 17 12.47 -11.02 14.23
CA ALA A 17 13.54 -10.15 13.73
C ALA A 17 13.68 -8.88 14.60
N SER A 18 14.90 -8.43 14.81
CA SER A 18 15.19 -7.22 15.58
C SER A 18 14.59 -5.98 14.89
N HIS A 19 14.36 -4.92 15.67
CA HIS A 19 13.86 -3.65 15.12
C HIS A 19 14.77 -3.10 14.00
N ALA A 20 16.09 -3.30 14.10
CA ALA A 20 17.05 -2.86 13.10
C ALA A 20 16.95 -3.67 11.80
N GLU A 21 16.83 -5.00 11.90
CA GLU A 21 16.65 -5.86 10.73
C GLU A 21 15.34 -5.53 9.99
N LYS A 22 14.24 -5.34 10.72
CA LYS A 22 12.95 -4.94 10.15
C LYS A 22 13.07 -3.63 9.37
N GLN A 23 13.77 -2.64 9.93
CA GLN A 23 14.01 -1.36 9.24
C GLN A 23 14.86 -1.53 7.98
N ASN A 24 15.89 -2.38 8.02
CA ASN A 24 16.75 -2.64 6.87
C ASN A 24 15.98 -3.38 5.75
N THR A 25 15.14 -4.36 6.11
CA THR A 25 14.28 -5.05 5.15
C THR A 25 13.29 -4.08 4.50
N ILE A 26 12.68 -3.16 5.27
CA ILE A 26 11.76 -2.16 4.71
C ILE A 26 12.47 -1.22 3.74
N LYS A 27 13.68 -0.76 4.07
CA LYS A 27 14.49 0.07 3.15
C LYS A 27 14.85 -0.69 1.87
N TYR A 28 15.17 -1.98 1.98
CA TYR A 28 15.42 -2.82 0.81
C TYR A 28 14.16 -2.94 -0.07
N LEU A 29 12.99 -3.15 0.55
CA LEU A 29 11.71 -3.17 -0.16
C LEU A 29 11.38 -1.81 -0.80
N GLU A 30 11.74 -0.69 -0.16
CA GLU A 30 11.56 0.66 -0.70
C GLU A 30 12.38 0.86 -1.97
N ILE A 31 13.64 0.42 -1.99
CA ILE A 31 14.49 0.44 -3.20
C ILE A 31 13.93 -0.50 -4.28
N LEU A 32 13.47 -1.68 -3.90
CA LEU A 32 12.89 -2.64 -4.85
C LEU A 32 11.61 -2.08 -5.49
N SER A 33 10.78 -1.39 -4.71
CA SER A 33 9.51 -0.78 -5.14
C SER A 33 9.69 0.43 -6.05
N ALA A 34 10.91 0.91 -6.27
CA ALA A 34 11.18 1.93 -7.30
C ALA A 34 10.96 1.40 -8.73
N HIS A 35 10.92 0.08 -8.91
CA HIS A 35 10.59 -0.54 -10.20
C HIS A 35 9.09 -0.86 -10.24
N PRO A 36 8.33 -0.36 -11.24
CA PRO A 36 6.88 -0.50 -11.28
C PRO A 36 6.40 -1.96 -11.30
N ASP A 37 7.10 -2.85 -12.00
CA ASP A 37 6.76 -4.28 -12.05
C ASP A 37 6.89 -4.97 -10.68
N ALA A 38 7.92 -4.59 -9.93
CA ALA A 38 8.16 -5.11 -8.59
C ALA A 38 7.15 -4.54 -7.59
N ALA A 39 6.86 -3.24 -7.66
CA ALA A 39 5.86 -2.59 -6.83
C ALA A 39 4.46 -3.20 -7.06
N ASN A 40 4.08 -3.45 -8.31
CA ASN A 40 2.81 -4.08 -8.62
C ASN A 40 2.73 -5.52 -8.07
N THR A 41 3.81 -6.29 -8.15
CA THR A 41 3.89 -7.63 -7.56
C THR A 41 3.80 -7.58 -6.02
N LEU A 42 4.44 -6.59 -5.40
CA LEU A 42 4.44 -6.41 -3.94
C LEU A 42 3.08 -5.94 -3.41
N ALA A 43 2.42 -5.03 -4.13
CA ALA A 43 1.10 -4.48 -3.78
C ALA A 43 0.01 -5.55 -3.81
N ASN A 44 0.05 -6.45 -4.80
CA ASN A 44 -0.87 -7.59 -4.92
C ASN A 44 -0.44 -8.81 -4.09
N SER A 45 0.65 -8.70 -3.32
CA SER A 45 1.11 -9.76 -2.43
C SER A 45 0.65 -9.53 -0.98
N SER A 46 0.71 -10.60 -0.18
CA SER A 46 0.49 -10.57 1.28
C SER A 46 1.39 -9.58 2.04
N ILE A 47 2.46 -9.08 1.42
CA ILE A 47 3.36 -8.07 1.99
C ILE A 47 2.62 -6.78 2.32
N MET A 48 1.74 -6.30 1.44
CA MET A 48 1.02 -5.05 1.67
C MET A 48 0.19 -5.11 2.95
N LEU A 49 -0.51 -6.23 3.18
CA LEU A 49 -1.26 -6.48 4.41
C LEU A 49 -0.35 -6.54 5.64
N VAL A 50 0.83 -7.14 5.53
CA VAL A 50 1.83 -7.16 6.62
C VAL A 50 2.33 -5.75 6.93
N LEU A 51 2.60 -4.92 5.93
CA LEU A 51 3.05 -3.53 6.13
C LEU A 51 1.98 -2.69 6.84
N VAL A 52 0.72 -2.80 6.43
CA VAL A 52 -0.41 -2.12 7.09
C VAL A 52 -0.57 -2.60 8.54
N LYS A 53 -0.48 -3.91 8.78
CA LYS A 53 -0.54 -4.48 10.13
C LYS A 53 0.63 -4.01 11.00
N MET A 54 1.84 -3.95 10.45
CA MET A 54 3.02 -3.42 11.15
C MET A 54 2.89 -1.93 11.45
N LEU A 55 2.31 -1.14 10.55
CA LEU A 55 2.06 0.28 10.78
C LEU A 55 1.09 0.49 11.95
N ARG A 56 0.05 -0.35 12.03
CA ARG A 56 -0.92 -0.32 13.14
C ARG A 56 -0.31 -0.70 14.49
N LEU A 57 0.60 -1.67 14.51
CA LEU A 57 1.21 -2.18 15.75
C LEU A 57 2.44 -1.39 16.19
N SER A 58 3.15 -0.76 15.26
CA SER A 58 4.41 -0.07 15.54
C SER A 58 4.18 1.28 16.20
N LYS A 59 4.77 1.45 17.39
CA LYS A 59 4.88 2.77 18.07
C LYS A 59 6.20 3.50 17.74
N ALA A 60 7.10 2.85 17.01
CA ALA A 60 8.41 3.39 16.71
C ALA A 60 8.35 4.38 15.53
N TYR A 61 8.59 5.67 15.81
CA TYR A 61 8.54 6.75 14.83
C TYR A 61 9.30 6.45 13.52
N GLY A 62 10.58 6.07 13.61
CA GLY A 62 11.40 5.82 12.42
C GLY A 62 10.85 4.68 11.57
N LEU A 63 10.29 3.65 12.21
CA LEU A 63 9.67 2.53 11.51
C LEU A 63 8.36 2.96 10.82
N ARG A 64 7.53 3.79 11.47
CA ARG A 64 6.28 4.30 10.89
C ARG A 64 6.52 5.15 9.64
N VAL A 65 7.54 6.01 9.65
CA VAL A 65 7.90 6.82 8.48
C VAL A 65 8.27 5.94 7.28
N HIS A 66 9.14 4.94 7.49
CA HIS A 66 9.54 4.03 6.42
C HIS A 66 8.37 3.16 5.91
N LEU A 67 7.49 2.71 6.81
CA LEU A 67 6.30 1.97 6.42
C LEU A 67 5.34 2.81 5.57
N LEU A 68 5.06 4.05 5.98
CA LEU A 68 4.20 4.96 5.23
C LEU A 68 4.78 5.34 3.86
N SER A 69 6.09 5.58 3.80
CA SER A 69 6.81 5.85 2.54
C SER A 69 6.67 4.68 1.57
N LEU A 70 6.94 3.46 2.04
CA LEU A 70 6.82 2.25 1.24
C LEU A 70 5.38 2.01 0.77
N ILE A 71 4.39 2.13 1.66
CA ILE A 71 2.98 1.99 1.29
C ILE A 71 2.59 3.00 0.21
N GLY A 72 2.98 4.27 0.36
CA GLY A 72 2.74 5.30 -0.65
C GLY A 72 3.38 4.97 -1.99
N LEU A 73 4.64 4.50 -2.00
CA LEU A 73 5.34 4.09 -3.22
C LEU A 73 4.65 2.92 -3.92
N LEU A 74 4.21 1.92 -3.14
CA LEU A 74 3.51 0.75 -3.67
C LEU A 74 2.20 1.15 -4.32
N ILE A 75 1.43 2.05 -3.70
CA ILE A 75 0.18 2.57 -4.28
C ILE A 75 0.47 3.37 -5.56
N TRP A 76 1.50 4.24 -5.53
CA TRP A 76 1.84 5.10 -6.66
C TRP A 76 2.26 4.30 -7.92
N HIS A 77 3.07 3.26 -7.73
CA HIS A 77 3.59 2.45 -8.82
C HIS A 77 2.68 1.26 -9.21
N SER A 78 1.70 0.91 -8.39
CA SER A 78 0.81 -0.21 -8.68
C SER A 78 -0.22 0.17 -9.74
N THR A 79 -0.27 -0.63 -10.81
CA THR A 79 -1.23 -0.44 -11.89
C THR A 79 -2.60 -1.01 -11.54
N SER A 80 -2.62 -2.13 -10.81
CA SER A 80 -3.84 -2.75 -10.28
C SER A 80 -3.63 -3.14 -8.83
N ILE A 81 -4.44 -2.57 -7.95
CA ILE A 81 -4.50 -2.92 -6.53
C ILE A 81 -5.71 -3.85 -6.33
N GLU A 82 -5.46 -5.07 -5.89
CA GLU A 82 -6.53 -6.03 -5.58
C GLU A 82 -7.51 -5.49 -4.52
N VAL A 83 -8.79 -5.87 -4.68
CA VAL A 83 -9.94 -5.42 -3.86
C VAL A 83 -9.76 -5.75 -2.37
N ASP A 84 -8.94 -6.74 -2.04
CA ASP A 84 -8.58 -7.08 -0.66
C ASP A 84 -7.84 -5.94 0.07
N LEU A 85 -7.25 -4.99 -0.66
CA LEU A 85 -6.67 -3.81 -0.04
C LEU A 85 -7.73 -2.80 0.41
N ALA A 86 -8.84 -2.70 -0.32
CA ALA A 86 -9.99 -1.87 0.05
C ALA A 86 -10.77 -2.46 1.24
N SER A 87 -10.73 -3.79 1.42
CA SER A 87 -11.28 -4.47 2.60
C SER A 87 -10.32 -4.43 3.79
N SER A 88 -9.01 -4.33 3.54
CA SER A 88 -8.03 -4.06 4.58
C SER A 88 -8.30 -2.65 5.14
N GLU A 89 -8.24 -2.48 6.46
CA GLU A 89 -8.44 -1.20 7.14
C GLU A 89 -7.36 -0.14 6.78
N ILE A 90 -6.74 -0.17 5.61
CA ILE A 90 -5.64 0.70 5.18
C ILE A 90 -6.04 2.17 5.23
N ILE A 91 -7.25 2.54 4.76
CA ILE A 91 -7.74 3.93 4.83
C ILE A 91 -7.81 4.38 6.29
N LYS A 92 -8.31 3.52 7.18
CA LYS A 92 -8.43 3.81 8.61
C LYS A 92 -7.05 3.91 9.27
N VAL A 93 -6.12 3.00 8.98
CA VAL A 93 -4.75 3.03 9.53
C VAL A 93 -3.97 4.27 9.03
N LEU A 94 -4.16 4.66 7.77
CA LEU A 94 -3.58 5.88 7.21
C LEU A 94 -4.21 7.13 7.84
N ALA A 95 -5.53 7.17 7.98
CA ALA A 95 -6.25 8.27 8.63
C ALA A 95 -5.85 8.41 10.11
N ASP A 96 -5.76 7.31 10.85
CA ASP A 96 -5.28 7.29 12.24
C ASP A 96 -3.84 7.82 12.34
N SER A 97 -3.02 7.59 11.31
CA SER A 97 -1.65 8.08 11.24
C SER A 97 -1.54 9.59 10.98
N LEU A 98 -2.61 10.26 10.53
CA LEU A 98 -2.66 11.73 10.47
C LEU A 98 -2.69 12.37 11.85
N GLY A 99 -3.16 11.64 12.87
CA GLY A 99 -3.18 12.09 14.27
C GLY A 99 -1.86 11.87 15.02
N ASP A 100 -0.78 11.45 14.35
CA ASP A 100 0.50 11.20 15.02
C ASP A 100 1.08 12.50 15.61
N LYS A 101 1.82 12.38 16.72
CA LYS A 101 2.54 13.49 17.36
C LYS A 101 3.64 14.06 16.45
N GLN A 102 4.20 13.24 15.57
CA GLN A 102 5.35 13.59 14.73
C GLN A 102 4.91 14.14 13.38
N ASP A 103 5.28 15.39 13.08
CA ASP A 103 4.99 16.07 11.80
C ASP A 103 5.38 15.26 10.58
N LYS A 104 6.55 14.60 10.62
CA LYS A 104 7.03 13.81 9.49
C LYS A 104 6.09 12.65 9.20
N VAL A 105 5.64 11.90 10.21
CA VAL A 105 4.67 10.80 10.04
C VAL A 105 3.37 11.34 9.45
N ARG A 106 2.86 12.47 9.93
CA ARG A 106 1.64 13.08 9.41
C ARG A 106 1.76 13.44 7.92
N ARG A 107 2.89 14.00 7.49
CA ARG A 107 3.13 14.36 6.08
C ARG A 107 3.17 13.14 5.16
N TYR A 108 3.86 12.08 5.57
CA TYR A 108 3.88 10.83 4.80
C TYR A 108 2.52 10.13 4.79
N ALA A 109 1.78 10.16 5.90
CA ALA A 109 0.42 9.64 5.97
C ALA A 109 -0.53 10.42 5.05
N MET A 110 -0.43 11.76 5.04
CA MET A 110 -1.20 12.61 4.14
C MET A 110 -0.90 12.30 2.67
N ALA A 111 0.38 12.16 2.31
CA ALA A 111 0.79 11.81 0.96
C ALA A 111 0.23 10.44 0.54
N ALA A 112 0.45 9.40 1.36
CA ALA A 112 -0.02 8.05 1.04
C ALA A 112 -1.55 7.96 0.98
N LEU A 113 -2.28 8.69 1.83
CA LEU A 113 -3.74 8.74 1.79
C LEU A 113 -4.23 9.49 0.55
N GLY A 114 -3.60 10.60 0.18
CA GLY A 114 -3.92 11.36 -1.02
C GLY A 114 -3.76 10.52 -2.29
N GLU A 115 -2.64 9.82 -2.40
CA GLU A 115 -2.39 8.87 -3.50
C GLU A 115 -3.44 7.74 -3.54
N LEU A 116 -3.80 7.18 -2.38
CA LEU A 116 -4.82 6.13 -2.33
C LEU A 116 -6.21 6.63 -2.75
N VAL A 117 -6.62 7.79 -2.26
CA VAL A 117 -7.92 8.39 -2.62
C VAL A 117 -7.94 8.76 -4.10
N PHE A 118 -6.83 9.30 -4.62
CA PHE A 118 -6.66 9.57 -6.04
C PHE A 118 -6.76 8.29 -6.87
N TYR A 119 -6.09 7.22 -6.45
CA TYR A 119 -6.17 5.91 -7.11
C TYR A 119 -7.61 5.38 -7.13
N ILE A 120 -8.32 5.40 -5.99
CA ILE A 120 -9.71 4.94 -5.91
C ILE A 120 -10.62 5.78 -6.81
N ALA A 121 -10.44 7.10 -6.81
CA ALA A 121 -11.22 8.01 -7.65
C ALA A 121 -10.99 7.75 -9.14
N THR A 122 -9.73 7.53 -9.54
CA THR A 122 -9.33 7.30 -10.95
C THR A 122 -9.68 5.90 -11.45
N GLN A 123 -9.74 4.90 -10.58
CA GLN A 123 -10.21 3.56 -10.94
C GLN A 123 -11.73 3.52 -11.12
N ASN A 124 -12.49 4.29 -10.35
CA ASN A 124 -13.94 4.34 -10.47
C ASN A 124 -14.42 4.96 -11.80
N GLU A 125 -13.69 5.95 -12.34
CA GLU A 125 -13.98 6.53 -13.66
C GLU A 125 -13.64 5.59 -14.82
N ASN A 126 -12.64 4.71 -14.67
CA ASN A 126 -12.37 3.66 -15.65
C ASN A 126 -13.43 2.54 -15.61
N CYS A 127 -13.92 2.17 -14.43
CA CYS A 127 -15.03 1.21 -14.28
C CYS A 127 -16.37 1.76 -14.81
N SER A 128 -16.63 3.06 -14.64
CA SER A 128 -17.86 3.70 -15.18
C SER A 128 -17.88 3.75 -16.72
N ARG A 129 -16.71 3.71 -17.38
CA ARG A 129 -16.62 3.65 -18.85
C ARG A 129 -16.98 2.27 -19.41
N ASP A 130 -16.74 1.20 -18.64
CA ASP A 130 -17.04 -0.18 -19.05
C ASP A 130 -18.52 -0.57 -18.87
N CYS A 131 -19.28 0.16 -18.04
CA CYS A 131 -20.74 -0.03 -17.93
C CYS A 131 -21.57 0.88 -18.85
N ALA A 132 -20.99 1.93 -19.44
CA ALA A 132 -21.72 2.82 -20.35
C ALA A 132 -21.87 2.28 -21.78
N GLY A 133 -21.29 1.11 -22.10
CA GLY A 133 -21.32 0.49 -23.42
C GLY A 133 -22.56 -0.35 -23.77
N LEU A 134 -23.56 -0.47 -22.88
CA LEU A 134 -24.71 -1.38 -23.09
C LEU A 134 -26.06 -0.71 -23.36
N ALA A 135 -26.11 0.61 -23.54
CA ALA A 135 -27.33 1.30 -23.94
C ALA A 135 -27.21 1.89 -25.36
N SER A 136 -27.16 1.02 -26.37
CA SER A 136 -27.47 1.40 -27.75
C SER A 136 -29.00 1.54 -27.86
N PRO A 137 -29.56 2.73 -28.13
CA PRO A 137 -30.98 2.84 -28.42
C PRO A 137 -31.21 2.30 -29.84
N THR A 138 -31.95 1.20 -29.95
CA THR A 138 -32.60 0.79 -31.20
C THR A 138 -33.46 1.95 -31.68
N LYS A 139 -33.04 2.58 -32.78
CA LYS A 139 -33.90 3.47 -33.57
C LYS A 139 -34.81 2.60 -34.42
N ASP A 140 -36.12 2.73 -34.19
CA ASP A 140 -37.16 2.48 -35.20
C ASP A 140 -37.01 3.46 -36.38
#